data_AF-A0A1F6FWI0-F1
#
_entry.id   AF-A0A1F6FWI0-F1
#
_cell.length_a   1.000
_cell.length_b   1.000
_cell.length_c   1.000
_cell.angle_alpha   90.00
_cell.angle_beta   90.00
_cell.angle_gamma   90.00
#
_symmetry.space_group_name_H-M   'P 1'
#
loop_
_entity.id
_entity.type
_entity.pdbx_description
1 polymer ?
#
loop_
_entity_poly.entity_id
_entity_poly.type
_entity_poly.pdbx_seq_one_letter_code
_entity_poly.pdbx_strand_id
1 'polypeptide(L)'
;MSLPSQKTIDQYLEGLKIDESRKEKILLVITHVVYKRNQNVIGAEAERDSAKRAQFLRSVEEYDQIIRQEIEKVLKGEKPQPYEF
;
A
#
# COMPACT_ATOMS: atom_id res chain seq x y z
N MET A 1 20.07 4.43 5.09
CA MET A 1 18.87 3.75 4.57
C MET A 1 18.40 4.50 3.33
N SER A 2 18.13 3.81 2.23
CA SER A 2 17.53 4.43 1.04
C SER A 2 16.10 4.85 1.36
N LEU A 3 15.64 5.97 0.80
CA LEU A 3 14.23 6.34 0.90
C LEU A 3 13.36 5.26 0.25
N PRO A 4 12.16 4.99 0.79
CA PRO A 4 11.20 4.14 0.11
C PRO A 4 10.84 4.79 -1.24
N SER A 5 10.92 4.01 -2.32
CA SER A 5 10.46 4.43 -3.64
C SER A 5 8.96 4.18 -3.80
N GLN A 6 8.34 4.81 -4.80
CA GLN A 6 6.97 4.47 -5.23
C GLN A 6 6.88 2.97 -5.61
N LYS A 7 5.72 2.37 -5.40
CA LYS A 7 5.45 0.97 -5.70
C LYS A 7 4.18 0.82 -6.53
N THR A 8 4.20 -0.10 -7.49
CA THR A 8 3.02 -0.53 -8.25
C THR A 8 2.27 -1.60 -7.48
N ILE A 9 1.02 -1.87 -7.87
CA ILE A 9 0.24 -2.96 -7.29
C ILE A 9 0.92 -4.31 -7.56
N ASP A 10 1.43 -4.54 -8.76
CA ASP A 10 2.09 -5.80 -9.13
C ASP A 10 3.27 -6.15 -8.21
N GLN A 11 4.02 -5.14 -7.74
CA GLN A 11 5.10 -5.35 -6.77
C GLN A 11 4.60 -5.83 -5.39
N TYR A 12 3.36 -5.56 -5.00
CA TYR A 12 2.76 -6.14 -3.79
C TYR A 12 2.21 -7.55 -4.02
N LEU A 13 1.92 -7.90 -5.28
CA LEU A 13 1.40 -9.23 -5.65
C LEU A 13 2.50 -10.21 -6.05
N GLU A 14 3.73 -9.72 -6.22
CA GLU A 14 4.88 -10.53 -6.62
C GLU A 14 5.10 -11.71 -5.67
N GLY A 15 5.19 -12.91 -6.23
CA GLY A 15 5.38 -14.15 -5.46
C GLY A 15 4.10 -14.73 -4.84
N LEU A 16 2.96 -14.03 -4.88
CA LEU A 16 1.68 -14.57 -4.41
C LEU A 16 1.07 -15.49 -5.47
N LYS A 17 0.77 -16.73 -5.08
CA LYS A 17 -0.01 -17.67 -5.91
C LYS A 17 -1.50 -17.40 -5.72
N ILE A 18 -2.06 -16.52 -6.56
CA ILE A 18 -3.47 -16.12 -6.54
C ILE A 18 -4.16 -16.43 -7.86
N ASP A 19 -5.42 -16.85 -7.79
CA ASP A 19 -6.31 -16.93 -8.95
C ASP A 19 -6.88 -15.54 -9.31
N GLU A 20 -7.50 -15.44 -10.48
CA GLU A 20 -8.02 -14.18 -11.01
C GLU A 20 -9.11 -13.57 -10.11
N SER A 21 -9.98 -14.40 -9.51
CA SER A 21 -11.04 -13.91 -8.61
C SER A 21 -10.48 -13.28 -7.35
N ARG A 22 -9.42 -13.87 -6.77
CA ARG A 22 -8.70 -13.28 -5.62
C ARG A 22 -7.97 -12.02 -6.04
N LYS A 23 -7.34 -12.02 -7.21
CA LYS A 23 -6.65 -10.85 -7.75
C LYS A 23 -7.60 -9.66 -7.88
N GLU A 24 -8.78 -9.83 -8.47
CA GLU A 24 -9.79 -8.77 -8.59
C GLU A 24 -10.20 -8.19 -7.23
N LYS A 25 -10.44 -9.06 -6.23
CA LYS A 25 -10.78 -8.61 -4.87
C LYS A 25 -9.65 -7.85 -4.21
N ILE A 26 -8.41 -8.29 -4.40
CA ILE A 26 -7.23 -7.59 -3.89
C ILE A 26 -7.11 -6.21 -4.56
N LEU A 27 -7.22 -6.14 -5.89
CA LEU A 27 -7.18 -4.88 -6.64
C LEU A 27 -8.22 -3.89 -6.11
N LEU A 28 -9.44 -4.36 -5.84
CA LEU A 28 -10.53 -3.53 -5.31
C LEU A 28 -10.18 -2.87 -3.97
N VAL A 29 -9.52 -3.61 -3.06
CA VAL A 29 -9.25 -3.11 -1.70
C VAL A 29 -7.95 -2.32 -1.58
N ILE A 30 -6.90 -2.63 -2.36
CA ILE A 30 -5.58 -1.99 -2.17
C ILE A 30 -5.31 -0.81 -3.08
N THR A 31 -6.03 -0.64 -4.21
CA THR A 31 -5.70 0.39 -5.21
C THR A 31 -5.60 1.79 -4.61
N HIS A 32 -6.60 2.19 -3.81
CA HIS A 32 -6.58 3.50 -3.18
C HIS A 32 -5.46 3.64 -2.13
N VAL A 33 -5.21 2.57 -1.37
CA VAL A 33 -4.20 2.53 -0.32
C VAL A 33 -2.80 2.67 -0.93
N VAL A 34 -2.52 1.96 -2.03
CA VAL A 34 -1.26 2.08 -2.80
C VAL A 34 -1.09 3.50 -3.35
N TYR A 35 -2.16 4.11 -3.86
CA TYR A 35 -2.12 5.50 -4.30
C TYR A 35 -1.74 6.45 -3.15
N LYS A 36 -2.41 6.36 -1.99
CA LYS A 36 -2.10 7.19 -0.80
C LYS A 36 -0.67 6.98 -0.30
N ARG A 37 -0.22 5.73 -0.27
CA ARG A 37 1.16 5.37 0.06
C ARG A 37 2.15 6.07 -0.87
N ASN A 38 1.92 6.06 -2.17
CA ASN A 38 2.80 6.72 -3.14
C ASN A 38 2.75 8.25 -3.05
N GLN A 39 1.59 8.85 -2.73
CA GLN A 39 1.51 10.29 -2.42
C GLN A 39 2.40 10.68 -1.23
N ASN A 40 2.50 9.82 -0.21
CA ASN A 40 3.41 10.07 0.92
C ASN A 40 4.88 9.91 0.52
N VAL A 41 5.23 8.99 -0.38
CA VAL A 41 6.60 8.93 -0.94
C VAL A 41 6.95 10.24 -1.66
N ILE A 42 6.08 10.71 -2.54
CA ILE A 42 6.29 11.99 -3.26
C ILE A 42 6.42 13.15 -2.26
N GLY A 43 5.58 13.19 -1.23
CA GLY A 43 5.69 14.17 -0.15
C GLY A 43 7.03 14.11 0.58
N ALA A 44 7.51 12.92 0.92
CA ALA A 44 8.81 12.72 1.57
C ALA A 44 10.00 13.12 0.68
N GLU A 45 9.89 12.96 -0.64
CA GLU A 45 10.92 13.37 -1.62
C GLU A 45 10.97 14.89 -1.79
N ALA A 46 9.81 15.56 -1.75
CA ALA A 46 9.70 17.01 -1.92
C ALA A 46 9.98 17.82 -0.64
N GLU A 47 9.82 17.21 0.54
CA GLU A 47 9.92 17.89 1.84
C GLU A 47 11.37 18.12 2.28
N ARG A 48 11.67 19.36 2.65
CA ARG A 48 13.00 19.80 3.11
C ARG A 48 13.12 19.75 4.64
N ASP A 49 12.00 19.88 5.34
CA ASP A 49 11.94 19.76 6.80
C ASP A 49 12.06 18.29 7.22
N SER A 50 13.09 18.01 8.02
CA SER A 50 13.39 16.63 8.45
C SER A 50 12.29 15.97 9.29
N ALA A 51 11.56 16.74 10.11
CA ALA A 51 10.50 16.21 10.96
C ALA A 51 9.24 15.90 10.14
N LYS A 52 8.86 16.79 9.21
CA LYS A 52 7.74 16.54 8.28
C LYS A 52 8.05 15.39 7.34
N ARG A 53 9.28 15.31 6.82
CA ARG A 53 9.74 14.17 6.02
C ARG A 53 9.64 12.87 6.80
N ALA A 54 10.05 12.84 8.06
CA ALA A 54 9.90 11.67 8.92
C ALA A 54 8.42 11.29 9.15
N GLN A 55 7.49 12.25 9.19
CA GLN A 55 6.06 11.95 9.23
C GLN A 55 5.58 11.24 7.96
N PHE A 56 5.93 11.76 6.77
CA PHE A 56 5.59 11.08 5.52
C PHE A 56 6.16 9.66 5.46
N LEU A 57 7.41 9.46 5.89
CA LEU A 57 8.04 8.14 5.90
C LEU A 57 7.33 7.16 6.84
N ARG A 58 6.90 7.59 8.03
CA ARG A 58 6.08 6.78 8.93
C ARG A 58 4.76 6.39 8.28
N SER A 59 4.08 7.33 7.63
CA SER A 59 2.83 7.02 6.92
C SER A 59 3.04 6.06 5.75
N VAL A 60 4.19 6.11 5.05
CA VAL A 60 4.52 5.10 4.02
C VAL A 60 4.60 3.70 4.63
N GLU A 61 5.21 3.54 5.80
CA GLU A 61 5.29 2.26 6.51
C GLU A 61 3.92 1.77 6.99
N GLU A 62 3.10 2.68 7.54
CA GLU A 62 1.72 2.39 7.95
C GLU A 62 0.88 1.90 6.77
N TYR A 63 0.93 2.58 5.63
CA TYR A 63 0.21 2.13 4.44
C TYR A 63 0.76 0.82 3.86
N ASP A 64 2.09 0.59 3.90
CA ASP A 64 2.67 -0.71 3.52
C ASP A 64 2.12 -1.85 4.41
N GLN A 65 1.87 -1.60 5.70
CA GLN A 65 1.23 -2.56 6.60
C GLN A 65 -0.24 -2.77 6.27
N ILE A 66 -1.01 -1.69 6.04
CA ILE A 66 -2.43 -1.78 5.68
C ILE A 66 -2.60 -2.59 4.38
N ILE A 67 -1.80 -2.32 3.35
CA ILE A 67 -1.85 -3.05 2.07
C ILE A 67 -1.64 -4.55 2.28
N ARG A 68 -0.64 -4.93 3.09
CA ARG A 68 -0.36 -6.35 3.40
C ARG A 68 -1.53 -7.00 4.15
N GLN A 69 -2.11 -6.31 5.13
CA GLN A 69 -3.25 -6.81 5.90
C GLN A 69 -4.48 -7.04 5.00
N GLU A 70 -4.78 -6.10 4.11
CA GLU A 70 -5.92 -6.24 3.18
C GLU A 70 -5.71 -7.40 2.19
N ILE A 71 -4.49 -7.57 1.67
CA ILE A 71 -4.15 -8.75 0.86
C ILE A 71 -4.39 -10.03 1.66
N GLU A 72 -3.89 -10.12 2.90
CA GLU A 72 -4.04 -11.31 3.74
C GLU A 72 -5.51 -11.65 4.03
N LYS A 73 -6.35 -10.65 4.32
CA LYS A 73 -7.79 -10.85 4.54
C LYS A 73 -8.45 -11.49 3.32
N VAL A 74 -8.16 -10.98 2.11
CA VAL A 74 -8.69 -11.56 0.87
C VAL A 74 -8.17 -12.98 0.64
N LEU A 75 -6.89 -13.25 0.93
CA LEU A 75 -6.30 -14.59 0.81
C LEU A 75 -6.92 -15.60 1.77
N LYS A 76 -7.32 -15.16 2.96
CA LYS A 76 -8.06 -15.98 3.96
C LYS A 76 -9.53 -16.19 3.58
N GLY A 77 -10.01 -15.55 2.52
CA GLY A 77 -11.39 -15.65 2.06
C GLY A 77 -12.36 -14.71 2.80
N GLU A 78 -11.84 -13.74 3.54
CA GLU A 78 -12.67 -12.71 4.17
C GLU A 78 -13.31 -11.82 3.09
N LYS A 79 -14.50 -11.27 3.40
CA LYS A 79 -15.17 -10.38 2.46
C LYS A 79 -14.38 -9.08 2.36
N PRO A 80 -13.98 -8.65 1.15
CA PRO A 80 -13.32 -7.37 0.97
C PRO A 80 -14.26 -6.26 1.44
N GLN A 81 -13.80 -5.44 2.39
CA GLN A 81 -14.43 -4.17 2.66
C GLN A 81 -13.64 -3.11 1.88
N PRO A 82 -14.30 -2.33 1.01
CA PRO A 82 -13.65 -1.18 0.42
C PRO A 82 -13.19 -0.25 1.56
N TYR A 83 -11.98 0.28 1.44
CA TYR A 83 -11.49 1.26 2.40
C TYR A 83 -12.38 2.52 2.32
N GLU A 84 -13.19 2.77 3.34
CA GLU A 84 -14.07 3.94 3.40
C GLU A 84 -13.26 5.22 3.70
N PHE A 85 -13.69 6.33 3.08
CA PHE A 85 -12.96 7.59 2.98
C PHE A 85 -13.14 8.51 4.19
#